data_AF-A0A315ZJE5-F1
#
_entry.id   AF-A0A315ZJE5-F1
#
_cell.length_a   1.000
_cell.length_b   1.000
_cell.length_c   1.000
_cell.angle_alpha   90.00
_cell.angle_beta   90.00
_cell.angle_gamma   90.00
#
_symmetry.space_group_name_H-M   'P 1'
#
loop_
_entity.id
_entity.type
_entity.pdbx_description
1 polymer ?
#
loop_
_entity_poly.entity_id
_entity_poly.type
_entity_poly.pdbx_seq_one_letter_code
_entity_poly.pdbx_strand_id
1 'polypeptide(L)'
;MNQLKQAVKDRYIIFNKKANRVTYLPYGKSRSLSNPEELVQLKTFLALIYKYKYPVHRIQVCVPVKMGSSTKEADIVVYQDDECKSPLIIVECKKEQITQGTFIQAIDQGFSYAASTLAKFVWVTNGHQNAFYEVYPDRIGERRENKLPVLPTYQKERSFLFGIHKGIFLFLTAPLRLIKKLFSKSFKHPQWIEVFIISVMMLFFTLILSKGAVTYYDEIHDLTKVLWKKHGMHFGWIFYVITVCSSLFALLLSSSLELVPMQKKTRTKYIFFTLALMMIPIWYVESSYTLSWWNWKHYKKLPHKTWVYLQPQLVALPFQMGLLFFSLWIQKFKLKKDSIERTKRRKRS
;
A
#
# COMPACT_ATOMS: atom_id res chain seq x y z
N MET A 1 19.18 2.09 -13.50
CA MET A 1 20.43 2.29 -14.26
C MET A 1 20.97 3.72 -14.20
N ASN A 2 20.13 4.76 -14.09
CA ASN A 2 20.60 6.15 -14.00
C ASN A 2 21.28 6.48 -12.64
N GLN A 3 20.68 6.06 -11.52
CA GLN A 3 21.17 6.42 -10.17
C GLN A 3 22.56 5.87 -9.82
N LEU A 4 22.94 4.68 -10.29
CA LEU A 4 24.27 4.11 -10.02
C LEU A 4 25.39 4.88 -10.71
N LYS A 5 25.18 5.25 -11.99
CA LYS A 5 26.14 6.09 -12.73
C LYS A 5 26.28 7.45 -12.08
N GLN A 6 25.15 8.04 -11.67
CA GLN A 6 25.13 9.30 -10.95
C GLN A 6 25.87 9.20 -9.60
N ALA A 7 25.68 8.13 -8.84
CA ALA A 7 26.35 7.92 -7.55
C ALA A 7 27.86 7.79 -7.66
N VAL A 8 28.35 7.17 -8.73
CA VAL A 8 29.80 7.12 -9.03
C VAL A 8 30.30 8.50 -9.42
N LYS A 9 29.56 9.24 -10.26
CA LYS A 9 29.91 10.61 -10.67
C LYS A 9 29.97 11.57 -9.47
N ASP A 10 29.00 11.47 -8.57
CA ASP A 10 28.89 12.29 -7.35
C ASP A 10 29.86 11.85 -6.25
N ARG A 11 30.62 10.76 -6.47
CA ARG A 11 31.53 10.12 -5.50
C ARG A 11 30.84 9.74 -4.18
N TYR A 12 29.60 9.25 -4.24
CA TYR A 12 28.94 8.63 -3.09
C TYR A 12 29.28 7.15 -2.96
N ILE A 13 29.66 6.51 -4.07
CA ILE A 13 30.14 5.14 -4.10
C ILE A 13 31.32 4.98 -5.04
N ILE A 14 32.19 4.02 -4.74
CA ILE A 14 33.28 3.59 -5.60
C ILE A 14 33.16 2.08 -5.80
N PHE A 15 33.23 1.62 -7.05
CA PHE A 15 33.37 0.18 -7.34
C PHE A 15 34.84 -0.18 -7.50
N ASN A 16 35.20 -1.40 -7.10
CA ASN A 16 36.51 -1.94 -7.45
C ASN A 16 36.58 -2.30 -8.96
N LYS A 17 37.78 -2.61 -9.46
CA LYS A 17 38.01 -2.94 -10.90
C LYS A 17 37.08 -4.04 -11.44
N LYS A 18 36.75 -5.04 -10.62
CA LYS A 18 35.87 -6.17 -10.99
C LYS A 18 34.37 -5.89 -10.77
N ALA A 19 34.00 -4.70 -10.30
CA ALA A 19 32.64 -4.30 -9.94
C ALA A 19 31.89 -5.26 -8.99
N ASN A 20 32.63 -6.06 -8.22
CA ASN A 20 32.08 -7.04 -7.27
C ASN A 20 32.16 -6.55 -5.82
N ARG A 21 32.77 -5.37 -5.58
CA ARG A 21 32.77 -4.67 -4.30
C ARG A 21 32.38 -3.22 -4.49
N VAL A 22 31.64 -2.70 -3.53
CA VAL A 22 31.28 -1.28 -3.44
C VAL A 22 31.87 -0.69 -2.17
N THR A 23 32.39 0.52 -2.25
CA THR A 23 32.84 1.33 -1.12
C THR A 23 31.92 2.54 -1.00
N TYR A 24 31.33 2.72 0.17
CA TYR A 24 30.41 3.82 0.49
C TYR A 24 31.19 5.01 1.02
N LEU A 25 30.99 6.19 0.43
CA LEU A 25 31.61 7.44 0.85
C LEU A 25 30.60 8.32 1.60
N PRO A 26 31.07 9.22 2.51
CA PRO A 26 32.48 9.55 2.79
C PRO A 26 33.22 8.58 3.72
N TYR A 27 32.52 7.68 4.40
CA TYR A 27 33.10 6.86 5.49
C TYR A 27 34.02 5.71 5.06
N GLY A 28 34.08 5.38 3.77
CA GLY A 28 35.00 4.40 3.22
C GLY A 28 34.66 2.92 3.55
N LYS A 29 33.47 2.62 4.07
CA LYS A 29 33.06 1.23 4.36
C LYS A 29 32.92 0.45 3.04
N SER A 30 33.60 -0.70 2.92
CA SER A 30 33.58 -1.54 1.72
C SER A 30 32.83 -2.85 1.94
N ARG A 31 31.97 -3.23 0.99
CA ARG A 31 31.17 -4.46 1.02
C ARG A 31 31.24 -5.25 -0.28
N SER A 32 31.11 -6.57 -0.16
CA SER A 32 31.05 -7.48 -1.30
C SER A 32 29.63 -7.57 -1.84
N LEU A 33 29.48 -7.38 -3.15
CA LEU A 33 28.20 -7.49 -3.85
C LEU A 33 27.84 -8.93 -4.22
N SER A 34 28.65 -9.90 -3.78
CA SER A 34 28.33 -11.33 -3.92
C SER A 34 27.11 -11.73 -3.10
N ASN A 35 26.82 -11.04 -2.00
CA ASN A 35 25.61 -11.25 -1.21
C ASN A 35 24.44 -10.46 -1.80
N PRO A 36 23.32 -11.11 -2.17
CA PRO A 36 22.13 -10.41 -2.69
C PRO A 36 21.53 -9.36 -1.73
N GLU A 37 21.76 -9.49 -0.41
CA GLU A 37 21.33 -8.50 0.59
C GLU A 37 22.06 -7.16 0.40
N GLU A 38 23.35 -7.21 0.08
CA GLU A 38 24.20 -6.02 -0.14
C GLU A 38 23.79 -5.25 -1.38
N LEU A 39 23.24 -5.93 -2.40
CA LEU A 39 22.63 -5.27 -3.56
C LEU A 39 21.36 -4.49 -3.18
N VAL A 40 20.58 -5.01 -2.24
CA VAL A 40 19.42 -4.29 -1.70
C VAL A 40 19.90 -3.10 -0.88
N GLN A 41 20.87 -3.30 0.01
CA GLN A 41 21.49 -2.25 0.82
C GLN A 41 22.05 -1.11 -0.02
N LEU A 42 22.78 -1.41 -1.11
CA LEU A 42 23.26 -0.41 -2.05
C LEU A 42 22.13 0.40 -2.68
N LYS A 43 21.08 -0.26 -3.18
CA LYS A 43 19.91 0.43 -3.75
C LYS A 43 19.21 1.30 -2.72
N THR A 44 19.12 0.82 -1.48
CA THR A 44 18.50 1.50 -0.34
C THR A 44 19.30 2.74 0.07
N PHE A 45 20.63 2.63 0.15
CA PHE A 45 21.54 3.75 0.38
C PHE A 45 21.34 4.86 -0.67
N LEU A 46 21.29 4.51 -1.96
CA LEU A 46 21.04 5.48 -3.03
C LEU A 46 19.62 6.07 -2.99
N ALA A 47 18.63 5.31 -2.53
CA ALA A 47 17.27 5.82 -2.34
C ALA A 47 17.22 6.87 -1.22
N LEU A 48 17.94 6.67 -0.10
CA LEU A 48 18.03 7.67 0.97
C LEU A 48 18.57 9.01 0.46
N ILE A 49 19.60 8.97 -0.39
CA ILE A 49 20.21 10.16 -0.98
C ILE A 49 19.29 10.79 -2.04
N TYR A 50 18.96 10.05 -3.11
CA TYR A 50 18.35 10.67 -4.28
C TYR A 50 16.83 10.84 -4.17
N LYS A 51 16.14 9.93 -3.46
CA LYS A 51 14.68 9.96 -3.30
C LYS A 51 14.29 10.70 -2.03
N TYR A 52 14.90 10.35 -0.89
CA TYR A 52 14.57 10.94 0.41
C TYR A 52 15.42 12.16 0.77
N LYS A 53 16.39 12.52 -0.07
CA LYS A 53 17.19 13.75 0.01
C LYS A 53 18.02 13.90 1.29
N TYR A 54 18.32 12.79 1.96
CA TYR A 54 19.22 12.82 3.11
C TYR A 54 20.67 13.09 2.65
N PRO A 55 21.39 14.01 3.31
CA PRO A 55 22.80 14.26 3.01
C PRO A 55 23.63 12.99 3.20
N VAL A 56 24.54 12.70 2.26
CA VAL A 56 25.33 11.46 2.27
C VAL A 56 26.19 11.33 3.54
N HIS A 57 26.72 12.44 4.06
CA HIS A 57 27.52 12.49 5.28
C HIS A 57 26.68 12.36 6.56
N ARG A 58 25.37 12.10 6.46
CA ARG A 58 24.52 11.68 7.58
C ARG A 58 24.05 10.23 7.42
N ILE A 59 24.59 9.49 6.46
CA ILE A 59 24.19 8.10 6.18
C ILE A 59 25.42 7.21 6.36
N GLN A 60 25.39 6.34 7.37
CA GLN A 60 26.43 5.34 7.59
C GLN A 60 25.92 3.95 7.32
N VAL A 61 26.80 3.08 6.84
CA VAL A 61 26.50 1.71 6.45
C VAL A 61 27.28 0.77 7.38
N CYS A 62 26.66 -0.35 7.77
CA CYS A 62 27.27 -1.36 8.64
C CYS A 62 27.74 -0.75 9.97
N VAL A 63 26.80 -0.15 10.70
CA VAL A 63 27.05 0.58 11.94
C VAL A 63 26.94 -0.37 13.13
N PRO A 64 27.96 -0.45 14.01
CA PRO A 64 27.86 -1.26 15.22
C PRO A 64 26.84 -0.66 16.20
N VAL A 65 25.93 -1.49 16.68
CA VAL A 65 24.89 -1.16 17.67
C VAL A 65 25.07 -2.05 18.89
N LYS A 66 25.20 -1.43 20.06
CA LYS A 66 25.33 -2.15 21.33
C LYS A 66 23.96 -2.68 21.77
N MET A 67 23.87 -3.98 21.96
CA MET A 67 22.68 -4.73 22.39
C MET A 67 23.01 -5.47 23.67
N GLY A 68 22.88 -4.78 24.81
CA GLY A 68 23.32 -5.28 26.11
C GLY A 68 24.83 -5.50 26.14
N SER A 69 25.26 -6.74 26.38
CA SER A 69 26.67 -7.15 26.34
C SER A 69 27.18 -7.47 24.93
N SER A 70 26.29 -7.68 23.96
CA SER A 70 26.66 -8.01 22.58
C SER A 70 26.70 -6.77 21.69
N THR A 71 27.53 -6.79 20.66
CA THR A 71 27.49 -5.78 19.59
C THR A 71 26.96 -6.45 18.32
N LYS A 72 25.94 -5.83 17.72
CA LYS A 72 25.38 -6.22 16.42
C LYS A 72 25.65 -5.13 15.40
N GLU A 73 25.39 -5.39 14.13
CA GLU A 73 25.62 -4.42 13.05
C GLU A 73 24.26 -4.12 12.39
N ALA A 74 23.87 -2.85 12.36
CA ALA A 74 22.73 -2.37 11.60
C ALA A 74 23.17 -2.05 10.16
N ASP A 75 22.33 -2.38 9.17
CA ASP A 75 22.74 -2.28 7.77
C ASP A 75 22.99 -0.84 7.34
N ILE A 76 22.07 0.08 7.67
CA ILE A 76 22.24 1.52 7.43
C ILE A 76 21.62 2.31 8.59
N VAL A 77 22.31 3.36 9.03
CA VAL A 77 21.80 4.35 9.97
C VAL A 77 21.83 5.72 9.31
N VAL A 78 20.70 6.42 9.35
CA VAL A 78 20.59 7.83 8.96
C VAL A 78 20.55 8.67 10.22
N TYR A 79 21.33 9.73 10.28
CA TYR A 79 21.45 10.61 11.43
C TYR A 79 20.71 11.94 11.23
N GLN A 80 20.26 12.52 12.33
CA GLN A 80 19.59 13.82 12.35
C GLN A 80 20.61 14.97 12.24
N ASP A 81 21.83 14.77 12.70
CA ASP A 81 22.92 15.73 12.83
C ASP A 81 24.13 15.37 11.97
N ASP A 82 24.97 16.37 11.66
CA ASP A 82 26.19 16.19 10.86
C ASP A 82 27.28 15.41 11.59
N GLU A 83 27.29 15.47 12.92
CA GLU A 83 28.25 14.75 13.78
C GLU A 83 27.92 13.25 13.89
N CYS A 84 26.78 12.82 13.36
CA CYS A 84 26.29 11.45 13.43
C CYS A 84 26.16 10.90 14.85
N LYS A 85 25.66 11.73 15.79
CA LYS A 85 25.40 11.34 17.18
C LYS A 85 23.95 10.99 17.47
N SER A 86 23.01 11.47 16.65
CA SER A 86 21.57 11.31 16.84
C SER A 86 20.95 10.47 15.72
N PRO A 87 20.87 9.14 15.85
CA PRO A 87 20.18 8.28 14.90
C PRO A 87 18.73 8.73 14.65
N LEU A 88 18.36 8.86 13.39
CA LEU A 88 17.04 9.23 12.93
C LEU A 88 16.29 8.02 12.35
N ILE A 89 16.95 7.26 11.48
CA ILE A 89 16.37 6.10 10.79
C ILE A 89 17.31 4.91 10.92
N ILE A 90 16.78 3.78 11.40
CA ILE A 90 17.41 2.47 11.24
C ILE A 90 16.84 1.81 9.99
N VAL A 91 17.72 1.30 9.14
CA VAL A 91 17.32 0.54 7.96
C VAL A 91 17.86 -0.87 8.02
N GLU A 92 16.96 -1.85 7.89
CA GLU A 92 17.28 -3.26 7.79
C GLU A 92 16.96 -3.78 6.39
N CYS A 93 17.99 -4.28 5.72
CA CYS A 93 17.92 -4.85 4.40
C CYS A 93 17.86 -6.37 4.50
N LYS A 94 17.13 -6.99 3.60
CA LYS A 94 17.14 -8.44 3.40
C LYS A 94 17.24 -8.74 1.92
N LYS A 95 17.77 -9.91 1.58
CA LYS A 95 17.74 -10.37 0.18
C LYS A 95 16.32 -10.38 -0.40
N GLU A 96 16.19 -10.16 -1.70
CA GLU A 96 14.90 -10.02 -2.40
C GLU A 96 13.88 -11.16 -2.17
N GLN A 97 14.36 -12.37 -1.92
CA GLN A 97 13.54 -13.57 -1.77
C GLN A 97 13.64 -14.11 -0.34
N ILE A 98 12.80 -13.58 0.54
CA ILE A 98 12.65 -14.05 1.92
C ILE A 98 11.20 -14.41 2.22
N THR A 99 11.01 -15.29 3.20
CA THR A 99 9.68 -15.64 3.69
C THR A 99 9.07 -14.47 4.46
N GLN A 100 7.74 -14.46 4.61
CA GLN A 100 7.08 -13.45 5.44
C GLN A 100 7.51 -13.53 6.91
N GLY A 101 7.78 -14.73 7.44
CA GLY A 101 8.32 -14.89 8.80
C GLY A 101 9.68 -14.23 8.97
N THR A 102 10.59 -14.41 8.00
CA THR A 102 11.89 -13.72 7.99
C THR A 102 11.75 -12.20 7.88
N PHE A 103 10.77 -11.72 7.11
CA PHE A 103 10.50 -10.29 6.99
C PHE A 103 10.00 -9.69 8.32
N ILE A 104 9.14 -10.42 9.04
CA ILE A 104 8.67 -10.05 10.37
C ILE A 104 9.84 -10.02 11.38
N GLN A 105 10.72 -11.02 11.34
CA GLN A 105 11.93 -11.02 12.17
C GLN A 105 12.83 -9.81 11.89
N ALA A 106 12.98 -9.40 10.63
CA ALA A 106 13.73 -8.21 10.27
C ALA A 106 13.06 -6.92 10.81
N ILE A 107 11.73 -6.88 10.90
CA ILE A 107 11.01 -5.78 11.58
C ILE A 107 11.37 -5.76 13.07
N ASP A 108 11.29 -6.91 13.75
CA ASP A 108 11.64 -7.00 15.18
C ASP A 108 13.12 -6.61 15.43
N GLN A 109 14.03 -6.94 14.50
CA GLN A 109 15.44 -6.50 14.51
C GLN A 109 15.56 -4.98 14.40
N GLY A 110 14.93 -4.37 13.39
CA GLY A 110 14.98 -2.93 13.19
C GLY A 110 14.45 -2.16 14.41
N PHE A 111 13.37 -2.64 15.04
CA PHE A 111 12.86 -2.07 16.29
C PHE A 111 13.81 -2.25 17.48
N SER A 112 14.52 -3.37 17.55
CA SER A 112 15.50 -3.61 18.61
C SER A 112 16.67 -2.64 18.50
N TYR A 113 17.19 -2.43 17.29
CA TYR A 113 18.23 -1.43 17.05
C TYR A 113 17.74 0.00 17.30
N ALA A 114 16.53 0.35 16.85
CA ALA A 114 15.98 1.66 17.08
C ALA A 114 15.74 1.94 18.57
N ALA A 115 15.33 0.93 19.35
CA ALA A 115 15.19 1.06 20.80
C ALA A 115 16.53 1.32 21.50
N SER A 116 17.60 0.62 21.09
CA SER A 116 18.94 0.81 21.67
C SER A 116 19.62 2.11 21.24
N THR A 117 19.21 2.68 20.11
CA THR A 117 19.83 3.89 19.52
C THR A 117 18.96 5.14 19.62
N LEU A 118 17.74 4.99 20.15
CA LEU A 118 16.70 6.03 20.20
C LEU A 118 16.31 6.61 18.82
N ALA A 119 16.48 5.82 17.76
CA ALA A 119 16.08 6.21 16.42
C ALA A 119 14.56 6.36 16.31
N LYS A 120 14.11 7.40 15.60
CA LYS A 120 12.68 7.74 15.46
C LYS A 120 11.95 6.93 14.41
N PHE A 121 12.66 6.35 13.44
CA PHE A 121 12.05 5.60 12.35
C PHE A 121 12.77 4.30 12.09
N VAL A 122 12.02 3.30 11.65
CA VAL A 122 12.53 2.02 11.16
C VAL A 122 12.07 1.81 9.73
N TRP A 123 12.99 1.39 8.87
CA TRP A 123 12.70 0.95 7.52
C TRP A 123 13.22 -0.47 7.32
N VAL A 124 12.32 -1.41 7.03
CA VAL A 124 12.70 -2.76 6.60
C VAL A 124 12.40 -2.95 5.12
N THR A 125 13.36 -3.48 4.37
CA THR A 125 13.20 -3.69 2.93
C THR A 125 13.89 -4.94 2.42
N ASN A 126 13.26 -5.58 1.44
CA ASN A 126 13.93 -6.58 0.60
C ASN A 126 14.09 -6.10 -0.86
N GLY A 127 13.95 -4.80 -1.11
CA GLY A 127 13.98 -4.20 -2.44
C GLY A 127 12.66 -4.29 -3.22
N HIS A 128 11.77 -5.25 -2.91
CA HIS A 128 10.42 -5.35 -3.50
C HIS A 128 9.33 -4.87 -2.55
N GLN A 129 9.45 -5.24 -1.27
CA GLN A 129 8.56 -4.88 -0.17
C GLN A 129 9.28 -3.91 0.75
N ASN A 130 8.56 -2.88 1.21
CA ASN A 130 9.03 -1.95 2.22
C ASN A 130 8.04 -1.95 3.39
N ALA A 131 8.55 -1.82 4.60
CA ALA A 131 7.77 -1.52 5.77
C ALA A 131 8.45 -0.38 6.52
N PHE A 132 7.68 0.67 6.78
CA PHE A 132 8.14 1.88 7.46
C PHE A 132 7.39 1.99 8.77
N TYR A 133 8.08 2.40 9.83
CA TYR A 133 7.50 2.55 11.15
C TYR A 133 8.05 3.79 11.85
N GLU A 134 7.23 4.36 12.73
CA GLU A 134 7.62 5.44 13.62
C GLU A 134 7.75 4.93 15.05
N VAL A 135 8.94 5.02 15.63
CA VAL A 135 9.25 4.47 16.93
C VAL A 135 8.86 5.46 18.02
N TYR A 136 8.01 5.02 18.94
CA TYR A 136 7.67 5.74 20.15
C TYR A 136 8.44 5.14 21.33
N PRO A 137 9.38 5.87 21.94
CA PRO A 137 10.18 5.35 23.06
C PRO A 137 9.31 4.97 24.26
N ASP A 138 8.23 5.71 24.49
CA ASP A 138 7.26 5.57 25.57
C ASP A 138 6.18 4.51 25.29
N ARG A 139 6.05 4.01 24.05
CA ARG A 139 4.98 3.09 23.64
C ARG A 139 5.50 1.84 22.94
N ILE A 140 6.27 1.06 23.67
CA ILE A 140 6.94 -0.17 23.20
C ILE A 140 5.94 -1.20 22.63
N GLY A 141 4.70 -1.26 23.12
CA GLY A 141 3.66 -2.15 22.60
C GLY A 141 3.13 -1.78 21.20
N GLU A 142 3.26 -0.52 20.78
CA GLU A 142 2.71 -0.03 19.50
C GLU A 142 3.62 -0.36 18.29
N ARG A 143 4.79 -0.96 18.51
CA ARG A 143 5.83 -1.25 17.49
C ARG A 143 5.33 -2.05 16.27
N ARG A 144 4.18 -2.72 16.34
CA ARG A 144 3.61 -3.45 15.19
C ARG A 144 2.53 -2.69 14.46
N GLU A 145 1.97 -1.66 15.09
CA GLU A 145 0.78 -0.93 14.64
C GLU A 145 1.09 0.49 14.14
N ASN A 146 2.21 1.07 14.57
CA ASN A 146 2.77 2.36 14.17
C ASN A 146 3.39 2.35 12.75
N LYS A 147 2.78 1.61 11.82
CA LYS A 147 3.21 1.54 10.43
C LYS A 147 2.95 2.87 9.72
N LEU A 148 3.91 3.32 8.93
CA LEU A 148 3.83 4.51 8.09
C LEU A 148 3.65 4.14 6.62
N PRO A 149 2.98 4.99 5.82
CA PRO A 149 2.89 4.81 4.38
C PRO A 149 4.24 5.07 3.68
N VAL A 150 5.03 6.00 4.21
CA VAL A 150 6.33 6.41 3.66
C VAL A 150 7.19 7.02 4.76
N LEU A 151 8.52 6.96 4.59
CA LEU A 151 9.45 7.74 5.43
C LEU A 151 9.33 9.25 5.14
N PRO A 152 9.64 10.10 6.13
CA PRO A 152 9.85 11.51 5.86
C PRO A 152 11.02 11.73 4.89
N THR A 153 10.93 12.81 4.13
CA THR A 153 12.06 13.34 3.35
C THR A 153 12.89 14.25 4.27
N TYR A 154 14.18 14.42 3.98
CA TYR A 154 15.05 15.34 4.70
C TYR A 154 14.38 16.72 4.93
N GLN A 155 14.50 17.24 6.16
CA GLN A 155 13.87 18.48 6.64
C GLN A 155 12.34 18.50 6.64
N LYS A 156 11.67 17.42 6.24
CA LYS A 156 10.20 17.31 6.23
C LYS A 156 9.66 16.35 7.28
N GLU A 157 10.47 15.86 8.21
CA GLU A 157 9.97 14.98 9.29
C GLU A 157 8.91 15.65 10.19
N ARG A 158 8.99 16.97 10.38
CA ARG A 158 7.99 17.78 11.11
C ARG A 158 7.05 18.55 10.17
N SER A 159 7.04 18.23 8.88
CA SER A 159 6.19 18.93 7.93
C SER A 159 4.72 18.69 8.24
N PHE A 160 3.95 19.78 8.28
CA PHE A 160 2.49 19.72 8.41
C PHE A 160 1.84 18.77 7.39
N LEU A 161 2.32 18.77 6.13
CA LEU A 161 1.84 17.87 5.09
C LEU A 161 2.11 16.39 5.41
N PHE A 162 3.29 16.07 5.97
CA PHE A 162 3.59 14.70 6.40
C PHE A 162 2.65 14.27 7.54
N GLY A 163 2.39 15.17 8.50
CA GLY A 163 1.41 14.95 9.56
C GLY A 163 0.01 14.67 9.04
N ILE A 164 -0.46 15.44 8.04
CA ILE A 164 -1.76 15.18 7.38
C ILE A 164 -1.79 13.80 6.72
N HIS A 165 -0.78 13.47 5.90
CA HIS A 165 -0.74 12.18 5.20
C HIS A 165 -0.72 11.01 6.18
N LYS A 166 0.04 11.13 7.28
CA LYS A 166 0.06 10.17 8.39
C LYS A 166 -1.32 10.08 9.05
N GLY A 167 -1.96 11.20 9.37
CA GLY A 167 -3.28 11.26 9.99
C GLY A 167 -4.36 10.59 9.14
N ILE A 168 -4.41 10.91 7.84
CA ILE A 168 -5.33 10.28 6.87
C ILE A 168 -5.08 8.77 6.80
N PHE A 169 -3.82 8.34 6.67
CA PHE A 169 -3.47 6.92 6.64
C PHE A 169 -3.92 6.20 7.92
N LEU A 170 -3.65 6.77 9.09
CA LEU A 170 -4.05 6.20 10.38
C LEU A 170 -5.57 6.13 10.51
N PHE A 171 -6.31 7.15 10.10
CA PHE A 171 -7.77 7.18 10.11
C PHE A 171 -8.36 6.10 9.19
N LEU A 172 -7.89 6.03 7.94
CA LEU A 172 -8.38 5.04 6.96
C LEU A 172 -8.03 3.60 7.35
N THR A 173 -6.92 3.40 8.07
CA THR A 173 -6.50 2.08 8.57
C THR A 173 -6.97 1.79 10.00
N ALA A 174 -7.66 2.72 10.68
CA ALA A 174 -8.15 2.49 12.04
C ALA A 174 -9.20 1.38 12.12
N PRO A 175 -10.21 1.30 11.23
CA PRO A 175 -11.16 0.19 11.23
C PRO A 175 -10.46 -1.16 11.04
N LEU A 176 -9.46 -1.19 10.15
CA LEU A 176 -8.57 -2.31 9.90
C LEU A 176 -7.84 -2.80 11.15
N ARG A 177 -7.24 -1.87 11.90
CA ARG A 177 -6.51 -2.17 13.14
C ARG A 177 -7.45 -2.67 14.23
N LEU A 178 -8.63 -2.06 14.36
CA LEU A 178 -9.66 -2.49 15.30
C LEU A 178 -10.16 -3.90 14.98
N ILE A 179 -10.52 -4.16 13.72
CA ILE A 179 -10.94 -5.50 13.26
C ILE A 179 -9.81 -6.50 13.49
N LYS A 180 -8.57 -6.19 13.10
CA LYS A 180 -7.43 -7.08 13.37
C LYS A 180 -7.25 -7.35 14.87
N LYS A 181 -7.40 -6.36 15.74
CA LYS A 181 -7.30 -6.52 17.19
C LYS A 181 -8.39 -7.45 17.72
N LEU A 182 -9.64 -7.20 17.34
CA LEU A 182 -10.80 -8.01 17.72
C LEU A 182 -10.73 -9.46 17.21
N PHE A 183 -10.21 -9.67 15.99
CA PHE A 183 -10.21 -10.97 15.31
C PHE A 183 -8.83 -11.63 15.21
N SER A 184 -7.78 -11.07 15.84
CA SER A 184 -6.39 -11.57 15.79
C SER A 184 -6.23 -13.00 16.28
N LYS A 185 -7.12 -13.45 17.18
CA LYS A 185 -7.18 -14.84 17.65
C LYS A 185 -8.06 -15.76 16.79
N SER A 186 -9.02 -15.22 16.02
CA SER A 186 -10.09 -16.03 15.40
C SER A 186 -9.96 -16.23 13.89
N PHE A 187 -9.24 -15.40 13.13
CA PHE A 187 -9.14 -15.57 11.68
C PHE A 187 -7.70 -15.75 11.18
N LYS A 188 -7.36 -16.99 10.82
CA LYS A 188 -6.12 -17.36 10.10
C LYS A 188 -6.05 -16.81 8.65
N HIS A 189 -7.07 -16.08 8.18
CA HIS A 189 -7.20 -15.63 6.77
C HIS A 189 -7.32 -14.11 6.62
N PRO A 190 -6.21 -13.37 6.36
CA PRO A 190 -6.23 -11.92 6.16
C PRO A 190 -7.00 -11.45 4.89
N GLN A 191 -7.30 -12.36 3.95
CA GLN A 191 -7.99 -12.04 2.70
C GLN A 191 -9.44 -11.56 2.92
N TRP A 192 -10.20 -12.19 3.82
CA TRP A 192 -11.59 -11.80 4.08
C TRP A 192 -11.69 -10.40 4.69
N ILE A 193 -10.71 -10.01 5.49
CA ILE A 193 -10.61 -8.66 6.04
C ILE A 193 -10.44 -7.64 4.89
N GLU A 194 -9.49 -7.89 3.98
CA GLU A 194 -9.27 -7.03 2.79
C GLU A 194 -10.54 -6.87 1.95
N VAL A 195 -11.24 -7.98 1.68
CA VAL A 195 -12.52 -7.99 0.94
C VAL A 195 -13.58 -7.17 1.66
N PHE A 196 -13.73 -7.38 2.97
CA PHE A 196 -14.72 -6.67 3.78
C PHE A 196 -14.51 -5.16 3.74
N ILE A 197 -13.26 -4.69 3.89
CA ILE A 197 -12.95 -3.25 3.88
C ILE A 197 -13.23 -2.62 2.53
N ILE A 198 -12.78 -3.27 1.45
CA ILE A 198 -13.05 -2.78 0.10
C ILE A 198 -14.56 -2.69 -0.12
N SER A 199 -15.33 -3.67 0.38
CA SER A 199 -16.79 -3.69 0.28
C SER A 199 -17.46 -2.57 1.09
N VAL A 200 -16.96 -2.28 2.29
CA VAL A 200 -17.41 -1.12 3.08
C VAL A 200 -17.10 0.20 2.35
N MET A 201 -15.92 0.33 1.74
CA MET A 201 -15.56 1.49 0.94
C MET A 201 -16.47 1.63 -0.30
N MET A 202 -16.78 0.53 -0.97
CA MET A 202 -17.72 0.51 -2.10
C MET A 202 -19.11 0.99 -1.67
N LEU A 203 -19.62 0.51 -0.53
CA LEU A 203 -20.91 0.97 0.02
C LEU A 203 -20.87 2.46 0.38
N PHE A 204 -19.79 2.92 1.01
CA PHE A 204 -19.62 4.33 1.38
C PHE A 204 -19.63 5.24 0.13
N PHE A 205 -18.85 4.91 -0.90
CA PHE A 205 -18.85 5.68 -2.15
C PHE A 205 -20.20 5.57 -2.88
N THR A 206 -20.84 4.42 -2.85
CA THR A 206 -22.19 4.26 -3.42
C THR A 206 -23.18 5.17 -2.72
N LEU A 207 -23.14 5.27 -1.39
CA LEU A 207 -24.00 6.16 -0.61
C LEU A 207 -23.78 7.64 -0.99
N ILE A 208 -22.53 8.09 -1.09
CA ILE A 208 -22.19 9.47 -1.47
C ILE A 208 -22.68 9.78 -2.89
N LEU A 209 -22.34 8.91 -3.85
CA LEU A 209 -22.71 9.11 -5.25
C LEU A 209 -24.23 9.01 -5.45
N SER A 210 -24.90 8.12 -4.71
CA SER A 210 -26.37 8.02 -4.73
C SER A 210 -27.03 9.28 -4.19
N LYS A 211 -26.49 9.87 -3.11
CA LYS A 211 -26.95 11.17 -2.60
C LYS A 211 -26.76 12.25 -3.66
N GLY A 212 -25.57 12.35 -4.25
CA GLY A 212 -25.29 13.30 -5.33
C GLY A 212 -26.25 13.15 -6.52
N ALA A 213 -26.46 11.93 -7.00
CA ALA A 213 -27.37 11.65 -8.11
C ALA A 213 -28.84 11.99 -7.81
N VAL A 214 -29.26 11.92 -6.55
CA VAL A 214 -30.60 12.33 -6.11
C VAL A 214 -30.69 13.85 -5.96
N THR A 215 -29.65 14.50 -5.42
CA THR A 215 -29.61 15.95 -5.23
C THR A 215 -29.58 16.70 -6.56
N TYR A 216 -28.77 16.25 -7.52
CA TYR A 216 -28.61 16.89 -8.83
C TYR A 216 -29.41 16.17 -9.92
N TYR A 217 -30.55 15.58 -9.54
CA TYR A 217 -31.31 14.73 -10.44
C TYR A 217 -31.80 15.51 -11.67
N ASP A 218 -32.37 16.69 -11.46
CA ASP A 218 -33.00 17.48 -12.53
C ASP A 218 -31.95 17.90 -13.57
N GLU A 219 -30.77 18.33 -13.13
CA GLU A 219 -29.64 18.68 -14.00
C GLU A 219 -29.11 17.47 -14.77
N ILE A 220 -28.97 16.32 -14.10
CA ILE A 220 -28.56 15.06 -14.76
C ILE A 220 -29.60 14.66 -15.82
N HIS A 221 -30.88 14.73 -15.48
CA HIS A 221 -31.97 14.38 -16.38
C HIS A 221 -32.00 15.31 -17.60
N ASP A 222 -31.86 16.62 -17.41
CA ASP A 222 -31.85 17.59 -18.51
C ASP A 222 -30.65 17.41 -19.44
N LEU A 223 -29.46 17.20 -18.88
CA LEU A 223 -28.25 16.89 -19.66
C LEU A 223 -28.40 15.61 -20.48
N THR A 224 -29.06 14.60 -19.92
CA THR A 224 -29.18 13.28 -20.54
C THR A 224 -30.51 13.05 -21.24
N LYS A 225 -31.41 14.05 -21.32
CA LYS A 225 -32.80 13.95 -21.79
C LYS A 225 -32.97 13.28 -23.13
N VAL A 226 -32.03 13.53 -24.04
CA VAL A 226 -31.99 12.91 -25.37
C VAL A 226 -31.81 11.39 -25.26
N LEU A 227 -30.96 10.92 -24.35
CA LEU A 227 -30.73 9.49 -24.10
C LEU A 227 -31.97 8.81 -23.51
N TRP A 228 -32.67 9.46 -22.56
CA TRP A 228 -33.95 8.95 -22.04
C TRP A 228 -34.98 8.75 -23.14
N LYS A 229 -35.13 9.74 -24.03
CA LYS A 229 -36.13 9.70 -25.11
C LYS A 229 -35.77 8.77 -26.26
N LYS A 230 -34.51 8.80 -26.71
CA LYS A 230 -34.06 8.09 -27.93
C LYS A 230 -33.61 6.66 -27.67
N HIS A 231 -33.06 6.39 -26.49
CA HIS A 231 -32.43 5.12 -26.15
C HIS A 231 -33.08 4.43 -24.95
N GLY A 232 -34.25 4.92 -24.50
CA GLY A 232 -34.98 4.30 -23.39
C GLY A 232 -34.20 4.30 -22.07
N MET A 233 -33.35 5.31 -21.85
CA MET A 233 -32.59 5.41 -20.60
C MET A 233 -33.54 5.44 -19.40
N HIS A 234 -33.16 4.75 -18.33
CA HIS A 234 -33.90 4.63 -17.08
C HIS A 234 -32.95 4.74 -15.88
N PHE A 235 -33.49 4.75 -14.66
CA PHE A 235 -32.70 4.90 -13.43
C PHE A 235 -31.59 3.82 -13.27
N GLY A 236 -31.77 2.65 -13.88
CA GLY A 236 -30.73 1.60 -13.95
C GLY A 236 -29.41 2.05 -14.60
N TRP A 237 -29.44 2.97 -15.56
CA TRP A 237 -28.22 3.53 -16.15
C TRP A 237 -27.42 4.36 -15.15
N ILE A 238 -28.12 5.16 -14.35
CA ILE A 238 -27.50 5.93 -13.27
C ILE A 238 -26.91 4.98 -12.22
N PHE A 239 -27.62 3.87 -11.92
CA PHE A 239 -27.11 2.82 -11.03
C PHE A 239 -25.80 2.21 -11.55
N TYR A 240 -25.69 1.88 -12.84
CA TYR A 240 -24.44 1.40 -13.43
C TYR A 240 -23.31 2.41 -13.27
N VAL A 241 -23.55 3.69 -13.56
CA VAL A 241 -22.54 4.75 -13.40
C VAL A 241 -22.06 4.85 -11.95
N ILE A 242 -23.00 4.90 -10.99
CA ILE A 242 -22.69 4.97 -9.57
C ILE A 242 -21.82 3.78 -9.14
N THR A 243 -22.18 2.57 -9.55
CA THR A 243 -21.52 1.33 -9.09
C THR A 243 -20.16 1.10 -9.74
N VAL A 244 -19.99 1.47 -11.01
CA VAL A 244 -18.67 1.49 -11.67
C VAL A 244 -17.76 2.49 -10.96
N CYS A 245 -18.22 3.72 -10.73
CA CYS A 245 -17.44 4.76 -10.06
C CYS A 245 -17.09 4.37 -8.62
N SER A 246 -18.05 3.87 -7.84
CA SER A 246 -17.81 3.47 -6.44
C SER A 246 -16.82 2.31 -6.32
N SER A 247 -16.95 1.30 -7.19
CA SER A 247 -16.02 0.16 -7.27
C SER A 247 -14.62 0.61 -7.68
N LEU A 248 -14.52 1.48 -8.69
CA LEU A 248 -13.24 2.02 -9.14
C LEU A 248 -12.55 2.84 -8.05
N PHE A 249 -13.26 3.75 -7.38
CA PHE A 249 -12.70 4.53 -6.28
C PHE A 249 -12.25 3.65 -5.11
N ALA A 250 -13.02 2.64 -4.75
CA ALA A 250 -12.64 1.68 -3.70
C ALA A 250 -11.36 0.90 -4.07
N LEU A 251 -11.24 0.43 -5.32
CA LEU A 251 -10.05 -0.29 -5.79
C LEU A 251 -8.81 0.63 -5.90
N LEU A 252 -8.98 1.87 -6.36
CA LEU A 252 -7.89 2.84 -6.44
C LEU A 252 -7.37 3.23 -5.06
N LEU A 253 -8.28 3.48 -4.11
CA LEU A 253 -7.94 3.88 -2.74
C LEU A 253 -7.31 2.70 -1.98
N SER A 254 -7.89 1.50 -2.06
CA SER A 254 -7.31 0.29 -1.43
C SER A 254 -5.90 -0.02 -1.94
N SER A 255 -5.66 0.20 -3.23
CA SER A 255 -4.34 0.00 -3.82
C SER A 255 -3.34 1.11 -3.43
N SER A 256 -3.81 2.34 -3.16
CA SER A 256 -2.97 3.45 -2.69
C SER A 256 -2.58 3.30 -1.22
N LEU A 257 -3.46 2.68 -0.43
CA LEU A 257 -3.21 2.31 0.97
C LEU A 257 -2.42 1.01 1.14
N GLU A 258 -2.01 0.37 0.04
CA GLU A 258 -1.31 -0.93 0.02
C GLU A 258 -2.05 -2.03 0.81
N LEU A 259 -3.39 -2.00 0.82
CA LEU A 259 -4.21 -3.04 1.48
C LEU A 259 -4.06 -4.39 0.78
N VAL A 260 -3.85 -4.35 -0.54
CA VAL A 260 -3.60 -5.51 -1.38
C VAL A 260 -2.14 -5.46 -1.84
N PRO A 261 -1.32 -6.50 -1.56
CA PRO A 261 0.05 -6.55 -2.03
C PRO A 261 0.06 -6.72 -3.56
N MET A 262 0.54 -5.71 -4.28
CA MET A 262 0.56 -5.70 -5.74
C MET A 262 1.91 -5.24 -6.32
N GLN A 263 2.33 -5.85 -7.42
CA GLN A 263 3.43 -5.30 -8.22
C GLN A 263 2.95 -4.04 -8.96
N LYS A 264 3.70 -2.93 -8.85
CA LYS A 264 3.33 -1.65 -9.49
C LYS A 264 3.03 -1.75 -10.99
N LYS A 265 3.76 -2.60 -11.73
CA LYS A 265 3.61 -2.77 -13.19
C LYS A 265 2.29 -3.44 -13.60
N THR A 266 1.68 -4.25 -12.74
CA THR A 266 0.45 -5.00 -13.03
C THR A 266 -0.79 -4.43 -12.33
N ARG A 267 -0.60 -3.42 -11.47
CA ARG A 267 -1.65 -2.75 -10.67
C ARG A 267 -2.85 -2.33 -11.51
N THR A 268 -2.62 -1.57 -12.59
CA THR A 268 -3.71 -1.06 -13.44
C THR A 268 -4.51 -2.18 -14.10
N LYS A 269 -3.82 -3.20 -14.64
CA LYS A 269 -4.48 -4.35 -15.28
C LYS A 269 -5.36 -5.12 -14.31
N TYR A 270 -4.89 -5.30 -13.08
CA TYR A 270 -5.68 -5.96 -12.04
C TYR A 270 -6.92 -5.15 -11.67
N ILE A 271 -6.79 -3.84 -11.47
CA ILE A 271 -7.94 -2.98 -11.11
C ILE A 271 -9.04 -3.10 -12.18
N PHE A 272 -8.69 -3.00 -13.46
CA PHE A 272 -9.67 -3.14 -14.54
C PHE A 272 -10.25 -4.56 -14.65
N PHE A 273 -9.44 -5.59 -14.45
CA PHE A 273 -9.91 -6.97 -14.43
C PHE A 273 -10.90 -7.24 -13.29
N THR A 274 -10.57 -6.82 -12.07
CA THR A 274 -11.45 -6.96 -10.90
C THR A 274 -12.71 -6.12 -11.04
N LEU A 275 -12.59 -4.90 -11.58
CA LEU A 275 -13.74 -4.05 -11.86
C LEU A 275 -14.70 -4.74 -12.85
N ALA A 276 -14.18 -5.28 -13.95
CA ALA A 276 -14.99 -6.00 -14.94
C ALA A 276 -15.72 -7.21 -14.32
N LEU A 277 -15.04 -8.00 -13.47
CA LEU A 277 -15.69 -9.09 -12.73
C LEU A 277 -16.80 -8.58 -11.82
N MET A 278 -16.56 -7.50 -11.08
CA MET A 278 -17.53 -6.90 -10.16
C MET A 278 -18.78 -6.34 -10.85
N MET A 279 -18.73 -6.11 -12.17
CA MET A 279 -19.90 -5.67 -12.93
C MET A 279 -20.86 -6.81 -13.29
N ILE A 280 -20.41 -8.08 -13.23
CA ILE A 280 -21.28 -9.23 -13.54
C ILE A 280 -22.48 -9.29 -12.59
N PRO A 281 -22.31 -9.23 -11.25
CA PRO A 281 -23.46 -9.22 -10.34
C PRO A 281 -24.29 -7.95 -10.45
N ILE A 282 -23.68 -6.80 -10.80
CA ILE A 282 -24.41 -5.55 -10.99
C ILE A 282 -25.37 -5.67 -12.18
N TRP A 283 -24.88 -6.21 -13.30
CA TRP A 283 -25.69 -6.46 -14.48
C TRP A 283 -26.83 -7.44 -14.19
N TYR A 284 -26.53 -8.54 -13.50
CA TYR A 284 -27.55 -9.51 -13.10
C TYR A 284 -28.60 -8.89 -12.17
N VAL A 285 -28.18 -8.11 -11.18
CA VAL A 285 -29.11 -7.44 -10.27
C VAL A 285 -29.96 -6.42 -11.02
N GLU A 286 -29.35 -5.53 -11.80
CA GLU A 286 -30.09 -4.50 -12.53
C GLU A 286 -31.13 -5.10 -13.47
N SER A 287 -30.80 -6.18 -14.18
CA SER A 287 -31.74 -6.91 -15.04
C SER A 287 -32.81 -7.69 -14.28
N SER A 288 -32.53 -8.13 -13.04
CA SER A 288 -33.51 -8.80 -12.17
C SER A 288 -34.53 -7.81 -11.59
N TYR A 289 -34.16 -6.55 -11.44
CA TYR A 289 -35.10 -5.49 -11.08
C TYR A 289 -35.94 -5.13 -12.31
N THR A 290 -37.25 -5.41 -12.26
CA THR A 290 -38.17 -5.10 -13.36
C THR A 290 -38.15 -3.62 -13.75
N LEU A 291 -38.59 -3.28 -14.97
CA LEU A 291 -38.87 -1.90 -15.39
C LEU A 291 -39.78 -1.15 -14.41
N SER A 292 -40.54 -1.87 -13.57
CA SER A 292 -41.36 -1.30 -12.49
C SER A 292 -40.54 -0.67 -11.34
N TRP A 293 -39.27 -1.05 -11.17
CA TRP A 293 -38.34 -0.45 -10.21
C TRP A 293 -37.64 0.77 -10.79
N TRP A 294 -37.08 0.63 -11.99
CA TRP A 294 -36.27 1.66 -12.64
C TRP A 294 -37.09 2.78 -13.32
N ASN A 295 -38.26 3.14 -12.79
CA ASN A 295 -39.09 4.18 -13.39
C ASN A 295 -39.48 5.29 -12.43
N TRP A 296 -39.99 6.36 -13.03
CA TRP A 296 -40.43 7.57 -12.36
C TRP A 296 -41.53 7.38 -11.33
N LYS A 297 -42.51 6.50 -11.60
CA LYS A 297 -43.63 6.24 -10.69
C LYS A 297 -43.13 5.59 -9.41
N HIS A 298 -42.17 4.68 -9.50
CA HIS A 298 -41.55 4.08 -8.33
C HIS A 298 -40.64 5.07 -7.60
N TYR A 299 -39.76 5.77 -8.34
CA TYR A 299 -38.84 6.77 -7.77
C TYR A 299 -39.57 7.85 -6.95
N LYS A 300 -40.68 8.39 -7.45
CA LYS A 300 -41.48 9.41 -6.74
C LYS A 300 -42.17 8.87 -5.48
N LYS A 301 -42.43 7.56 -5.40
CA LYS A 301 -43.08 6.91 -4.26
C LYS A 301 -42.09 6.49 -3.16
N LEU A 302 -40.79 6.49 -3.44
CA LEU A 302 -39.79 6.09 -2.45
C LEU A 302 -39.68 7.14 -1.33
N PRO A 303 -39.79 6.75 -0.06
CA PRO A 303 -39.69 7.69 1.07
C PRO A 303 -38.29 8.31 1.17
N HIS A 304 -37.24 7.53 0.87
CA HIS A 304 -35.89 8.07 0.66
C HIS A 304 -35.38 7.66 -0.71
N LYS A 305 -35.31 8.64 -1.62
CA LYS A 305 -34.94 8.47 -3.03
C LYS A 305 -33.58 7.79 -3.24
N THR A 306 -32.66 7.88 -2.29
CA THR A 306 -31.34 7.20 -2.36
C THR A 306 -31.44 5.67 -2.39
N TRP A 307 -32.54 5.10 -1.87
CA TRP A 307 -32.77 3.65 -1.89
C TRP A 307 -32.91 3.08 -3.29
N VAL A 308 -33.29 3.89 -4.28
CA VAL A 308 -33.41 3.44 -5.67
C VAL A 308 -32.10 2.83 -6.19
N TYR A 309 -30.96 3.32 -5.69
CA TYR A 309 -29.62 2.84 -6.04
C TYR A 309 -28.99 1.97 -4.94
N LEU A 310 -29.24 2.31 -3.67
CA LEU A 310 -28.58 1.63 -2.54
C LEU A 310 -29.10 0.20 -2.32
N GLN A 311 -30.40 -0.04 -2.49
CA GLN A 311 -30.97 -1.37 -2.29
C GLN A 311 -30.45 -2.38 -3.33
N PRO A 312 -30.47 -2.09 -4.65
CA PRO A 312 -29.84 -2.96 -5.64
C PRO A 312 -28.36 -3.21 -5.35
N GLN A 313 -27.59 -2.20 -4.91
CA GLN A 313 -26.19 -2.40 -4.53
C GLN A 313 -26.05 -3.39 -3.35
N LEU A 314 -26.91 -3.32 -2.34
CA LEU A 314 -26.86 -4.24 -1.19
C LEU A 314 -27.15 -5.67 -1.61
N VAL A 315 -28.04 -5.89 -2.59
CA VAL A 315 -28.29 -7.22 -3.16
C VAL A 315 -27.08 -7.74 -3.96
N ALA A 316 -26.40 -6.86 -4.70
CA ALA A 316 -25.23 -7.24 -5.48
C ALA A 316 -23.97 -7.50 -4.63
N LEU A 317 -23.85 -6.85 -3.47
CA LEU A 317 -22.63 -6.81 -2.68
C LEU A 317 -22.08 -8.19 -2.28
N PRO A 318 -22.88 -9.17 -1.81
CA PRO A 318 -22.36 -10.50 -1.44
C PRO A 318 -21.69 -11.22 -2.61
N PHE A 319 -22.24 -11.09 -3.81
CA PHE A 319 -21.65 -11.67 -5.03
C PHE A 319 -20.38 -10.92 -5.44
N GLN A 320 -20.38 -9.59 -5.33
CA GLN A 320 -19.18 -8.77 -5.56
C GLN A 320 -18.07 -9.12 -4.57
N MET A 321 -18.40 -9.40 -3.30
CA MET A 321 -17.45 -9.87 -2.29
C MET A 321 -16.81 -11.20 -2.69
N GLY A 322 -17.61 -12.17 -3.18
CA GLY A 322 -17.10 -13.45 -3.68
C GLY A 322 -16.14 -13.30 -4.86
N LEU A 323 -16.49 -12.47 -5.85
CA LEU A 323 -15.63 -12.20 -7.01
C LEU A 323 -14.37 -11.41 -6.63
N LEU A 324 -14.48 -10.47 -5.69
CA LEU A 324 -13.32 -9.76 -5.14
C LEU A 324 -12.37 -10.73 -4.45
N PHE A 325 -12.89 -11.61 -3.59
CA PHE A 325 -12.11 -12.64 -2.92
C PHE A 325 -11.37 -13.52 -3.93
N PHE A 326 -12.07 -14.01 -4.96
CA PHE A 326 -11.48 -14.81 -6.02
C PHE A 326 -10.38 -14.06 -6.79
N SER A 327 -10.62 -12.79 -7.14
CA SER A 327 -9.61 -11.96 -7.83
C SER A 327 -8.34 -11.78 -6.98
N LEU A 328 -8.49 -11.54 -5.67
CA LEU A 328 -7.38 -11.39 -4.73
C LEU A 328 -6.62 -12.71 -4.56
N TRP A 329 -7.34 -13.83 -4.54
CA TRP A 329 -6.74 -15.15 -4.45
C TRP A 329 -5.87 -15.46 -5.67
N ILE A 330 -6.35 -15.23 -6.90
CA ILE A 330 -5.57 -15.38 -8.14
C ILE A 330 -4.29 -14.53 -8.06
N GLN A 331 -4.41 -13.28 -7.60
CA GLN A 331 -3.29 -12.37 -7.54
C GLN A 331 -2.22 -12.85 -6.56
N LYS A 332 -2.62 -13.25 -5.35
CA LYS A 332 -1.71 -13.79 -4.33
C LYS A 332 -1.06 -15.10 -4.81
N PHE A 333 -1.79 -15.94 -5.53
CA PHE A 333 -1.26 -17.16 -6.13
C PHE A 333 -0.19 -16.87 -7.20
N LYS A 334 -0.45 -15.92 -8.12
CA LYS A 334 0.54 -15.50 -9.13
C LYS A 334 1.82 -14.97 -8.50
N LEU A 335 1.71 -14.11 -7.48
CA LEU A 335 2.88 -13.59 -6.75
C LEU A 335 3.71 -14.71 -6.12
N LYS A 336 3.04 -15.71 -5.52
CA LYS A 336 3.72 -16.89 -4.97
C LYS A 336 4.41 -17.71 -6.07
N LYS A 337 3.75 -18.00 -7.18
CA LYS A 337 4.33 -18.75 -8.30
C LYS A 337 5.55 -18.04 -8.91
N ASP A 338 5.44 -16.74 -9.20
CA ASP A 338 6.55 -15.93 -9.74
C ASP A 338 7.77 -15.95 -8.82
N SER A 339 7.55 -15.87 -7.50
CA SER A 339 8.65 -15.97 -6.53
C SER A 339 9.35 -17.32 -6.56
N ILE A 340 8.60 -18.42 -6.69
CA ILE A 340 9.15 -19.78 -6.77
C ILE A 340 9.93 -19.97 -8.08
N GLU A 341 9.38 -19.56 -9.22
CA GLU A 341 10.03 -19.72 -10.52
C GLU A 341 11.33 -18.91 -10.63
N ARG A 342 11.35 -17.67 -10.12
CA ARG A 342 12.58 -16.87 -10.05
C ARG A 342 13.63 -17.54 -9.15
N THR A 343 13.21 -18.18 -8.06
CA THR A 343 14.12 -18.93 -7.17
C THR A 343 14.70 -20.16 -7.88
N LYS A 344 13.89 -20.90 -8.65
CA LYS A 344 14.35 -22.05 -9.44
C LYS A 344 15.32 -21.66 -10.55
N ARG A 345 15.07 -20.55 -11.27
CA ARG A 345 15.98 -20.06 -12.33
C ARG A 345 17.35 -19.64 -11.77
N ARG A 346 17.39 -18.99 -10.60
CA ARG A 346 18.64 -18.59 -9.94
C ARG A 346 19.44 -19.74 -9.31
N LYS A 347 18.83 -20.91 -9.07
CA LYS A 347 19.55 -22.12 -8.64
C LYS A 347 20.14 -22.92 -9.81
N ARG A 348 19.70 -22.62 -11.04
CA ARG A 348 20.16 -23.29 -12.28
C ARG A 348 21.18 -22.46 -13.07
N SER A 349 21.30 -21.18 -12.76
CA SER A 349 22.37 -20.27 -13.20
C SER A 349 23.45 -20.19 -12.14
#